data_AF-A0A645IBT1-F1
#
_entry.id   AF-A0A645IBT1-F1
#
_cell.length_a   1.000
_cell.length_b   1.000
_cell.length_c   1.000
_cell.angle_alpha   90.00
_cell.angle_beta   90.00
_cell.angle_gamma   90.00
#
_symmetry.space_group_name_H-M   'P 1'
#
loop_
_entity.id
_entity.type
_entity.pdbx_description
1 polymer ?
#
loop_
_entity_poly.entity_id
_entity_poly.type
_entity_poly.pdbx_seq_one_letter_code
_entity_poly.pdbx_strand_id
1 'polypeptide(L)'
;MHVERIHSSDVFYRETSDEYKEIYSKHGCVAVEMEAFALFHNAKVLGKNAACLLTVSDNLATHEATTSEERQNAFTNMMKIALELAE
;
A
#
# COMPACT_ATOMS: atom_id res chain seq x y z
N MET A 1 -8.88 5.84 8.38
CA MET A 1 -8.36 4.50 8.04
C MET A 1 -9.32 3.88 7.05
N HIS A 2 -8.83 3.38 5.92
CA HIS A 2 -9.65 2.82 4.85
C HIS A 2 -9.25 1.35 4.64
N VAL A 3 -10.23 0.49 4.35
CA VAL A 3 -10.00 -0.92 4.01
C VAL A 3 -10.29 -1.07 2.53
N GLU A 4 -9.23 -1.21 1.73
CA GLU A 4 -9.33 -1.14 0.28
C GLU A 4 -8.47 -2.23 -0.37
N ARG A 5 -8.77 -2.51 -1.64
CA ARG A 5 -7.90 -3.36 -2.44
C ARG A 5 -6.70 -2.55 -2.94
N ILE A 6 -5.53 -3.17 -2.93
CA ILE A 6 -4.28 -2.61 -3.43
C ILE A 6 -3.69 -3.47 -4.53
N HIS A 7 -2.83 -2.88 -5.35
CA HIS A 7 -2.06 -3.56 -6.38
C HIS A 7 -0.61 -3.74 -5.93
N SER A 8 -0.14 -4.99 -5.82
CA SER A 8 1.27 -5.30 -5.61
C SER A 8 1.99 -5.39 -6.95
N SER A 9 2.94 -4.47 -7.21
CA SER A 9 3.65 -4.33 -8.48
C SER A 9 5.11 -4.74 -8.36
N ASP A 10 5.62 -5.52 -9.33
CA ASP A 10 7.07 -5.74 -9.45
C ASP A 10 7.79 -4.56 -10.14
N VAL A 11 7.03 -3.73 -10.87
CA VAL A 11 7.58 -2.63 -11.67
C VAL A 11 7.25 -1.29 -11.02
N PHE A 12 8.27 -0.62 -10.50
CA PHE A 12 8.13 0.74 -9.95
C PHE A 12 8.09 1.79 -11.08
N TYR A 13 9.03 1.73 -12.02
CA TYR A 13 9.09 2.63 -13.18
C TYR A 13 8.48 1.95 -14.41
N ARG A 14 7.23 2.28 -14.70
CA ARG A 14 6.50 1.76 -15.87
C ARG A 14 6.83 2.59 -17.11
N GLU A 15 6.87 1.92 -18.26
CA GLU A 15 7.02 2.60 -19.56
C GLU A 15 5.81 3.49 -19.86
N THR A 16 4.61 3.02 -19.53
CA THR A 16 3.38 3.82 -19.61
C THR A 16 2.99 4.34 -18.22
N SER A 17 2.98 5.66 -18.05
CA SER A 17 2.74 6.31 -16.74
C SER A 17 1.31 6.15 -16.20
N ASP A 18 0.35 5.81 -17.05
CA ASP A 18 -1.09 5.85 -16.74
C ASP A 18 -1.73 4.49 -16.46
N GLU A 19 -0.95 3.40 -16.44
CA GLU A 19 -1.45 2.03 -16.27
C GLU A 19 -2.24 1.84 -14.94
N TYR A 20 -1.91 2.62 -13.91
CA TYR A 20 -2.64 2.61 -12.64
C TYR A 20 -4.13 2.97 -12.80
N LYS A 21 -4.48 3.79 -13.80
CA LYS A 21 -5.88 4.16 -14.09
C LYS A 21 -6.67 2.95 -14.58
N GLU A 22 -6.05 2.14 -15.44
CA GLU A 22 -6.66 0.91 -15.95
C GLU A 22 -6.83 -0.10 -14.82
N ILE A 23 -5.79 -0.32 -14.02
CA ILE A 23 -5.81 -1.21 -12.86
C ILE A 23 -6.92 -0.80 -11.87
N TYR A 24 -7.02 0.49 -11.56
CA TYR A 24 -8.10 1.04 -10.74
C TYR A 24 -9.47 0.77 -11.36
N SER A 25 -9.67 1.11 -12.64
CA SER A 25 -10.97 0.96 -13.31
C SER A 25 -11.45 -0.49 -13.41
N LYS A 26 -10.51 -1.44 -13.61
CA LYS A 26 -10.83 -2.86 -13.80
C LYS A 26 -10.92 -3.64 -12.50
N HIS A 27 -10.09 -3.30 -11.51
CA HIS A 27 -9.92 -4.13 -10.30
C HIS A 27 -10.29 -3.41 -9.00
N GLY A 28 -10.49 -2.08 -9.04
CA GLY A 28 -10.78 -1.27 -7.86
C GLY A 28 -9.59 -1.11 -6.93
N CYS A 29 -8.34 -1.24 -7.44
CA CYS A 29 -7.15 -1.07 -6.61
C CYS A 29 -6.85 0.42 -6.41
N VAL A 30 -6.96 0.91 -5.17
CA VAL A 30 -6.87 2.35 -4.86
C VAL A 30 -5.43 2.84 -4.64
N ALA A 31 -4.50 1.93 -4.39
CA ALA A 31 -3.09 2.23 -4.16
C ALA A 31 -2.20 1.13 -4.74
N VAL A 32 -0.92 1.46 -4.92
CA VAL A 32 0.13 0.55 -5.39
C VAL A 32 1.25 0.45 -4.35
N GLU A 33 1.73 -0.77 -4.13
CA GLU A 33 2.90 -1.12 -3.31
C GLU A 33 3.57 -2.35 -3.92
N MET A 34 4.52 -3.02 -3.27
CA MET A 34 5.35 -4.06 -3.92
C MET A 34 5.47 -5.38 -3.14
N GLU A 35 4.82 -5.56 -1.99
CA GLU A 35 5.12 -6.69 -1.08
C GLU A 35 3.89 -7.44 -0.55
N ALA A 36 2.72 -6.80 -0.46
CA ALA A 36 1.57 -7.33 0.26
C ALA A 36 1.06 -8.65 -0.31
N PHE A 37 1.10 -8.83 -1.64
CA PHE A 37 0.72 -10.09 -2.27
C PHE A 37 1.57 -11.25 -1.76
N ALA A 38 2.89 -11.11 -1.74
CA ALA A 38 3.80 -12.16 -1.29
C ALA A 38 3.60 -12.46 0.21
N LEU A 39 3.45 -11.42 1.03
CA LEU A 39 3.14 -11.55 2.45
C LEU A 39 1.87 -12.37 2.69
N PHE A 40 0.76 -12.00 2.04
CA PHE A 40 -0.52 -12.69 2.21
C PHE A 40 -0.52 -14.10 1.61
N HIS A 41 0.12 -14.29 0.47
CA HIS A 41 0.24 -15.62 -0.13
C HIS A 41 0.99 -16.58 0.79
N ASN A 42 2.15 -16.16 1.30
CA ASN A 42 2.97 -16.98 2.19
C ASN A 42 2.24 -17.28 3.51
N ALA A 43 1.58 -16.27 4.10
CA ALA A 43 0.78 -16.47 5.31
C ALA A 43 -0.34 -17.50 5.09
N LYS A 44 -1.06 -17.42 3.96
CA LYS A 44 -2.09 -18.38 3.60
C LYS A 44 -1.54 -19.80 3.43
N VAL A 45 -0.42 -19.96 2.72
CA VAL A 45 0.23 -21.26 2.51
C VAL A 45 0.68 -21.89 3.84
N LEU A 46 1.19 -21.08 4.77
CA LEU A 46 1.71 -21.54 6.06
C LEU A 46 0.66 -21.61 7.17
N GLY A 47 -0.61 -21.27 6.89
CA GLY A 47 -1.67 -21.21 7.90
C GLY A 47 -1.39 -20.18 9.00
N LYS A 48 -0.79 -19.04 8.63
CA LYS A 48 -0.47 -17.91 9.52
C LYS A 48 -1.37 -16.72 9.24
N ASN A 49 -1.43 -15.81 10.20
CA ASN A 49 -2.10 -14.53 10.06
C ASN A 49 -1.13 -13.48 9.51
N ALA A 50 -1.61 -12.60 8.64
CA ALA A 50 -0.86 -11.46 8.16
C ALA A 50 -1.81 -10.27 7.92
N ALA A 51 -1.27 -9.07 8.05
CA ALA A 51 -1.94 -7.81 7.74
C ALA A 51 -0.96 -6.89 7.01
N CYS A 52 -1.49 -5.99 6.18
CA CYS A 52 -0.73 -4.94 5.52
C CYS A 52 -1.39 -3.60 5.88
N LEU A 53 -0.60 -2.69 6.43
CA LEU A 53 -1.01 -1.33 6.75
C LEU A 53 -0.09 -0.37 6.01
N LEU A 54 -0.68 0.60 5.32
CA LEU A 54 0.03 1.52 4.44
C LEU A 54 -0.25 2.97 4.83
N THR A 55 0.76 3.81 4.67
CA THR A 55 0.65 5.26 4.66
C THR A 55 0.79 5.74 3.21
N VAL A 56 -0.15 6.53 2.71
CA VAL A 56 -0.03 7.12 1.37
C VAL A 56 1.01 8.24 1.40
N SER A 57 2.09 8.07 0.64
CA SER A 57 3.17 9.06 0.53
C SER A 57 3.01 10.00 -0.65
N ASP A 58 2.43 9.50 -1.75
CA ASP A 58 2.34 10.16 -3.04
C ASP A 58 1.00 9.86 -3.70
N ASN A 59 0.47 10.83 -4.45
CA ASN A 59 -0.75 10.69 -5.23
C ASN A 59 -0.40 10.67 -6.73
N LEU A 60 -0.59 9.52 -7.37
CA LEU A 60 -0.27 9.33 -8.79
C LEU A 60 -1.16 10.17 -9.75
N ALA A 61 -2.34 10.59 -9.29
CA ALA A 61 -3.28 11.36 -10.10
C ALA A 61 -3.06 12.88 -9.98
N THR A 62 -2.73 13.38 -8.78
CA THR A 62 -2.50 14.81 -8.53
C THR A 62 -1.02 15.20 -8.55
N HIS A 63 -0.11 14.21 -8.52
CA HIS A 63 1.34 14.38 -8.36
C HIS A 63 1.75 15.05 -7.04
N GLU A 64 0.86 15.08 -6.06
CA GLU A 64 1.19 15.54 -4.71
C GLU A 64 2.10 14.52 -4.03
N ALA A 65 3.17 15.01 -3.43
CA ALA A 65 4.11 14.23 -2.64
C ALA A 65 4.19 14.85 -1.24
N THR A 66 4.24 13.98 -0.24
CA THR A 66 4.40 14.39 1.16
C THR A 66 5.78 15.01 1.42
N THR A 67 5.84 15.90 2.39
CA THR A 67 7.11 16.35 2.98
C THR A 67 7.68 15.28 3.91
N SER A 68 8.96 15.40 4.28
CA SER A 68 9.59 14.47 5.22
C SER A 68 8.94 14.49 6.60
N GLU A 69 8.47 15.65 7.07
CA GLU A 69 7.79 15.79 8.35
C GLU A 69 6.40 15.13 8.34
N GLU A 70 5.62 15.35 7.28
CA GLU A 70 4.31 14.69 7.11
C GLU A 70 4.44 13.18 7.08
N ARG A 71 5.44 12.65 6.34
CA ARG A 71 5.75 11.22 6.33
C ARG A 71 6.09 10.70 7.72
N GLN A 72 6.95 11.40 8.46
CA GLN A 72 7.36 10.98 9.80
C GLN A 72 6.15 10.89 10.74
N ASN A 73 5.28 11.90 10.74
CA ASN A 73 4.11 11.93 11.61
C ASN A 73 3.10 10.84 11.24
N ALA A 74 2.80 10.66 9.95
CA ALA A 74 1.89 9.63 9.48
C ALA A 74 2.43 8.21 9.77
N PHE A 75 3.72 7.97 9.50
CA PHE A 75 4.38 6.70 9.76
C PHE A 75 4.43 6.35 11.25
N THR A 76 4.67 7.34 12.11
CA THR A 76 4.64 7.14 13.57
C THR A 76 3.26 6.68 14.04
N ASN A 77 2.19 7.27 13.49
CA ASN A 77 0.82 6.86 13.83
C ASN A 77 0.50 5.46 13.29
N MET A 78 0.94 5.14 12.07
CA MET A 78 0.83 3.79 11.50
C MET A 78 1.48 2.74 12.40
N MET A 79 2.68 3.01 12.93
CA MET A 79 3.40 2.11 13.83
C MET A 79 2.69 1.88 15.16
N LYS A 80 2.08 2.92 15.74
CA LYS A 80 1.27 2.76 16.96
C LYS A 80 0.09 1.81 16.74
N ILE A 81 -0.64 2.00 15.65
CA ILE A 81 -1.77 1.11 15.28
C ILE A 81 -1.27 -0.32 15.04
N ALA A 82 -0.14 -0.48 14.35
CA ALA A 82 0.42 -1.80 14.08
C ALA A 82 0.84 -2.54 15.36
N LEU A 83 1.42 -1.83 16.34
CA LEU A 83 1.79 -2.39 17.64
C LEU A 83 0.56 -2.79 18.46
N GLU A 84 -0.47 -1.95 18.51
CA GLU A 84 -1.74 -2.26 19.18
C GLU A 84 -2.47 -3.47 18.57
N LEU A 85 -2.27 -3.75 17.28
CA LEU A 85 -2.81 -4.94 16.60
C LEU A 85 -2.01 -6.22 16.85
N ALA A 86 -0.74 -6.10 17.27
CA ALA A 86 0.17 -7.22 17.43
C ALA A 86 0.17 -7.78 18.87
N GLU A 87 -0.31 -7.01 19.84
CA GLU A 87 -0.60 -7.46 21.22
C GLU A 87 -1.90 -8.26 21.31
#